data_AF-A0A1V6J5V3-F1
#
_entry.id   AF-A0A1V6J5V3-F1
#
_cell.length_a   1.000
_cell.length_b   1.000
_cell.length_c   1.000
_cell.angle_alpha   90.00
_cell.angle_beta   90.00
_cell.angle_gamma   90.00
#
_symmetry.space_group_name_H-M   'P 1'
#
loop_
_entity.id
_entity.type
_entity.pdbx_description
1 polymer ?
#
loop_
_entity_poly.entity_id
_entity_poly.type
_entity_poly.pdbx_seq_one_letter_code
_entity_poly.pdbx_strand_id
1 'polypeptide(L)'
;MRDQAFWYSLDNAAKIFPAVINDEIISVFRFSVVLKHKVHISSLFAAVRTIESRFPYYKVLLKRGFFWYYLESACFLIPVVVDDRMPCRRFDKEGPLLRILVADNRISVEFSHMLTGRERCTGFFQNLAGPVFNKSTHRSAS
;
A
#
# COMPACT_ATOMS: atom_id res chain seq x y z
N MET A 1 -18.73 -21.55 -12.22
CA MET A 1 -19.10 -20.78 -11.01
C MET A 1 -18.75 -19.33 -11.32
N ARG A 2 -19.73 -18.42 -11.29
CA ARG A 2 -19.52 -17.01 -11.65
C ARG A 2 -19.02 -16.27 -10.42
N ASP A 3 -17.79 -15.77 -10.44
CA ASP A 3 -17.29 -14.84 -9.42
C ASP A 3 -18.11 -13.54 -9.52
N GLN A 4 -18.89 -13.26 -8.47
CA GLN A 4 -19.54 -11.97 -8.30
C GLN A 4 -18.45 -10.93 -8.04
N ALA A 5 -18.12 -10.13 -9.06
CA ALA A 5 -17.32 -8.94 -8.89
C ALA A 5 -18.01 -8.00 -7.90
N PHE A 6 -17.41 -7.84 -6.72
CA PHE A 6 -17.89 -6.95 -5.68
C PHE A 6 -17.48 -5.51 -6.05
N TRP A 7 -18.38 -4.80 -6.73
CA TRP A 7 -18.17 -3.41 -7.15
C TRP A 7 -18.48 -2.46 -5.98
N TYR A 8 -17.49 -1.68 -5.55
CA TYR A 8 -17.73 -0.52 -4.70
C TYR A 8 -18.27 0.62 -5.57
N SER A 9 -19.43 1.18 -5.22
CA SER A 9 -19.99 2.34 -5.92
C SER A 9 -19.05 3.53 -5.75
N LEU A 10 -18.42 3.96 -6.84
CA LEU A 10 -17.51 5.11 -6.87
C LEU A 10 -18.34 6.40 -6.85
N ASP A 11 -18.27 7.09 -5.71
CA ASP A 11 -18.84 8.42 -5.50
C ASP A 11 -18.16 9.42 -6.45
N ASN A 12 -18.92 9.95 -7.42
CA ASN A 12 -18.76 11.12 -8.32
C ASN A 12 -17.40 11.59 -8.88
N ALA A 13 -16.25 11.11 -8.41
CA ALA A 13 -14.93 11.54 -8.84
C ALA A 13 -14.63 11.10 -10.28
N ALA A 14 -15.19 9.98 -10.76
CA ALA A 14 -14.89 9.36 -12.06
C ALA A 14 -15.17 10.23 -13.31
N LYS A 15 -15.79 11.41 -13.18
CA LYS A 15 -16.14 12.30 -14.31
C LYS A 15 -15.08 13.36 -14.65
N ILE A 16 -14.07 13.61 -13.81
CA ILE A 16 -13.03 14.64 -14.03
C ILE A 16 -11.64 14.00 -14.05
N PHE A 17 -11.37 13.05 -14.95
CA PHE A 17 -10.10 12.31 -14.97
C PHE A 17 -9.23 12.35 -16.25
N PRO A 18 -9.56 13.02 -17.38
CA PRO A 18 -8.63 12.98 -18.52
C PRO A 18 -7.37 13.86 -18.41
N ALA A 19 -7.43 15.01 -17.72
CA ALA A 19 -6.33 16.00 -17.71
C ALA A 19 -5.42 15.96 -16.47
N VAL A 20 -5.92 15.52 -15.32
CA VAL A 20 -5.23 15.59 -14.01
C VAL A 20 -4.39 14.33 -13.71
N ILE A 21 -4.59 13.25 -14.48
CA ILE A 21 -3.93 11.95 -14.28
C ILE A 21 -2.41 12.02 -14.33
N ASN A 22 -1.84 12.92 -15.14
CA ASN A 22 -0.40 13.02 -15.20
C ASN A 22 0.20 13.47 -13.87
N ASP A 23 -0.46 14.38 -13.14
CA ASP A 23 -0.04 14.92 -11.83
C ASP A 23 -0.48 14.05 -10.64
N GLU A 24 -1.66 13.43 -10.71
CA GLU A 24 -2.16 12.56 -9.63
C GLU A 24 -1.43 11.21 -9.55
N ILE A 25 -0.94 10.66 -10.67
CA ILE A 25 -0.05 9.49 -10.62
C ILE A 25 1.31 9.85 -9.98
N ILE A 26 1.69 11.14 -9.93
CA ILE A 26 2.93 11.61 -9.29
C ILE A 26 2.76 11.81 -7.78
N SER A 27 1.51 11.97 -7.29
CA SER A 27 1.26 12.22 -5.87
C SER A 27 1.40 10.93 -5.06
N VAL A 28 2.62 10.65 -4.64
CA VAL A 28 2.96 9.55 -3.74
C VAL A 28 3.34 10.12 -2.38
N PHE A 29 2.73 9.59 -1.32
CA PHE A 29 3.11 9.93 0.04
C PHE A 29 3.63 8.69 0.77
N ARG A 30 4.47 8.94 1.77
CA ARG A 30 5.21 7.91 2.52
C ARG A 30 4.93 8.03 4.01
N PHE A 31 4.58 6.90 4.64
CA PHE A 31 4.71 6.72 6.08
C PHE A 31 5.98 5.94 6.38
N SER A 32 6.71 6.30 7.44
CA SER A 32 7.95 5.60 7.83
C SER A 32 8.03 5.45 9.33
N VAL A 33 8.60 4.34 9.77
CA VAL A 33 8.99 4.11 11.16
C VAL A 33 10.40 3.55 11.19
N VAL A 34 11.20 4.04 12.13
CA VAL A 34 12.54 3.52 12.41
C VAL A 34 12.46 2.73 13.71
N LEU A 35 12.83 1.46 13.64
CA LEU A 35 12.87 0.55 14.78
C LEU A 35 14.21 0.67 15.53
N LYS A 36 14.23 0.25 16.80
CA LYS A 36 15.48 0.19 17.58
C LYS A 36 16.48 -0.83 17.02
N HIS A 37 15.98 -1.88 16.40
CA HIS A 37 16.78 -3.00 15.87
C HIS A 37 16.44 -3.24 14.40
N LYS A 38 17.30 -3.99 13.71
CA LYS A 38 17.08 -4.36 12.31
C LYS A 38 15.73 -5.05 12.10
N VAL A 39 15.08 -4.74 11.00
CA VAL A 39 13.81 -5.33 10.61
C VAL A 39 14.01 -6.83 10.40
N HIS A 40 13.34 -7.64 11.22
CA HIS A 40 13.32 -9.08 11.01
C HIS A 40 12.34 -9.42 9.88
N ILE A 41 12.87 -9.84 8.73
CA ILE A 41 12.09 -10.06 7.50
C ILE A 41 10.91 -11.01 7.71
N SER A 42 11.08 -12.12 8.45
CA SER A 42 9.97 -13.06 8.69
C SER A 42 8.85 -12.44 9.54
N SER A 43 9.18 -11.51 10.44
CA SER A 43 8.19 -10.80 11.25
C SER A 43 7.42 -9.79 10.41
N LEU A 44 8.12 -9.12 9.48
CA LEU A 44 7.48 -8.24 8.51
C LEU A 44 6.53 -9.00 7.60
N PHE A 45 6.95 -10.10 6.97
CA PHE A 45 6.08 -10.88 6.10
C PHE A 45 4.86 -11.47 6.83
N ALA A 46 5.00 -11.84 8.10
CA ALA A 46 3.86 -12.23 8.93
C ALA A 46 2.86 -11.07 9.14
N ALA A 47 3.36 -9.86 9.39
CA ALA A 47 2.51 -8.67 9.52
C ALA A 47 1.82 -8.30 8.18
N VAL A 48 2.53 -8.42 7.06
CA VAL A 48 1.99 -8.19 5.72
C VAL A 48 0.84 -9.14 5.41
N ARG A 49 0.99 -10.44 5.68
CA ARG A 49 -0.08 -11.43 5.46
C ARG A 49 -1.35 -11.12 6.26
N THR A 50 -1.19 -10.71 7.52
CA THR A 50 -2.32 -10.28 8.36
C THR A 50 -3.03 -9.07 7.75
N ILE A 51 -2.26 -8.11 7.23
CA ILE A 51 -2.79 -6.91 6.59
C ILE A 51 -3.52 -7.21 5.29
N GLU A 52 -2.97 -8.09 4.44
CA GLU A 52 -3.60 -8.46 3.18
C GLU A 52 -5.01 -9.02 3.40
N SER A 53 -5.19 -9.81 4.47
CA SER A 53 -6.51 -10.32 4.86
C SER A 53 -7.41 -9.24 5.46
N ARG A 54 -6.85 -8.29 6.22
CA ARG A 54 -7.63 -7.27 6.95
C ARG A 54 -8.04 -6.09 6.09
N PHE A 55 -7.25 -5.75 5.09
CA PHE A 55 -7.46 -4.59 4.24
C PHE A 55 -7.47 -4.97 2.74
N PRO A 56 -8.38 -5.84 2.30
CA PRO A 56 -8.47 -6.26 0.90
C PRO A 56 -8.75 -5.08 -0.05
N TYR A 57 -9.31 -3.99 0.45
CA TYR A 57 -9.57 -2.76 -0.31
C TYR A 57 -8.30 -2.11 -0.91
N TYR A 58 -7.12 -2.32 -0.34
CA TYR A 58 -5.86 -1.82 -0.94
C TYR A 58 -5.35 -2.69 -2.08
N LYS A 59 -5.94 -3.88 -2.28
CA LYS A 59 -5.59 -4.77 -3.37
C LYS A 59 -6.36 -4.41 -4.63
N VAL A 60 -6.07 -3.21 -5.14
CA VAL A 60 -6.69 -2.67 -6.36
C VAL A 60 -5.63 -2.29 -7.37
N LEU A 61 -6.00 -2.37 -8.64
CA LEU A 61 -5.21 -1.88 -9.77
C LEU A 61 -5.96 -0.74 -10.44
N LEU A 62 -5.20 0.23 -10.96
CA LEU A 62 -5.77 1.25 -11.81
C LEU A 62 -6.00 0.67 -13.22
N LYS A 63 -7.24 0.71 -13.69
CA LYS A 63 -7.64 0.24 -15.01
C LYS A 63 -8.19 1.38 -15.86
N ARG A 64 -8.01 1.27 -17.17
CA ARG A 64 -8.51 2.22 -18.16
C ARG A 64 -9.74 1.66 -18.85
N GLY A 65 -10.87 2.36 -18.74
CA GLY A 65 -12.06 2.15 -19.54
C GLY A 65 -12.07 3.01 -20.81
N PHE A 66 -13.19 2.97 -21.54
CA PHE A 66 -13.35 3.72 -22.80
C PHE A 66 -13.23 5.24 -22.61
N PHE A 67 -13.74 5.78 -21.49
CA PHE A 67 -13.79 7.21 -21.21
C PHE A 67 -13.20 7.63 -19.85
N TRP A 68 -12.90 6.70 -18.94
CA TRP A 68 -12.43 6.99 -17.58
C TRP A 68 -11.46 5.94 -17.06
N TYR A 69 -10.78 6.24 -15.96
CA TYR A 69 -10.04 5.25 -15.18
C TYR A 69 -10.86 4.81 -13.97
N TYR A 70 -10.67 3.57 -13.54
CA TYR A 70 -11.35 3.02 -12.37
C TYR A 70 -10.39 2.13 -11.58
N LEU A 71 -10.67 1.98 -10.28
CA LEU A 71 -9.95 1.05 -9.42
C LEU A 71 -10.66 -0.31 -9.45
N GLU A 72 -9.94 -1.34 -9.86
CA GLU A 72 -10.44 -2.70 -9.95
C GLU A 72 -9.79 -3.56 -8.87
N SER A 73 -10.60 -4.25 -8.07
CA SER A 73 -10.11 -5.23 -7.09
C SER A 73 -9.35 -6.34 -7.80
N ALA A 74 -8.15 -6.63 -7.31
CA ALA A 74 -7.25 -7.61 -7.90
C ALA A 74 -6.65 -8.52 -6.82
N CYS A 75 -6.36 -9.77 -7.20
CA CYS A 75 -5.65 -10.68 -6.31
C CYS A 75 -4.15 -10.61 -6.58
N PHE A 76 -3.41 -9.87 -5.74
CA PHE A 76 -1.94 -9.84 -5.75
C PHE A 76 -1.37 -9.83 -4.33
N LEU A 77 -0.09 -10.13 -4.18
CA LEU A 77 0.62 -9.93 -2.92
C LEU A 77 1.13 -8.49 -2.84
N ILE A 78 0.95 -7.83 -1.70
CA ILE A 78 1.43 -6.46 -1.50
C ILE A 78 2.96 -6.47 -1.68
N PRO A 79 3.51 -5.65 -2.60
CA PRO A 79 4.93 -5.64 -2.85
C PRO A 79 5.72 -5.24 -1.61
N VAL A 80 6.68 -6.08 -1.22
CA VAL A 80 7.72 -5.77 -0.22
C VAL A 80 9.04 -5.66 -0.97
N VAL A 81 9.63 -4.47 -0.98
CA VAL A 81 10.84 -4.15 -1.76
C VAL A 81 11.92 -3.54 -0.86
N VAL A 82 13.17 -3.61 -1.30
CA VAL A 82 14.27 -2.92 -0.63
C VAL A 82 14.12 -1.40 -0.84
N ASP A 83 14.37 -0.60 0.19
CA ASP A 83 14.36 0.87 0.13
C ASP A 83 15.76 1.39 -0.29
N ASP A 84 16.11 1.19 -1.57
CA ASP A 84 17.42 1.51 -2.16
C ASP A 84 17.36 2.63 -3.23
N ARG A 85 16.17 3.20 -3.44
CA ARG A 85 15.90 4.19 -4.49
C ARG A 85 15.35 5.49 -3.91
N MET A 86 15.22 6.50 -4.76
CA MET A 86 14.59 7.78 -4.39
C MET A 86 13.20 7.53 -3.77
N PRO A 87 12.83 8.25 -2.69
CA PRO A 87 11.51 8.12 -2.09
C PRO A 87 10.41 8.65 -3.01
N CYS A 88 9.17 8.24 -2.75
CA CYS A 88 7.95 8.72 -3.42
C CYS A 88 7.98 8.61 -4.96
N ARG A 89 8.57 7.52 -5.48
CA ARG A 89 8.59 7.29 -6.93
C ARG A 89 7.20 6.99 -7.46
N ARG A 90 6.97 7.37 -8.70
CA ARG A 90 5.76 7.01 -9.45
C ARG A 90 5.45 5.51 -9.36
N PHE A 91 4.18 5.17 -9.25
CA PHE A 91 3.69 3.80 -9.45
C PHE A 91 3.53 3.49 -10.93
N ASP A 92 3.65 2.21 -11.27
CA ASP A 92 3.37 1.74 -12.63
C ASP A 92 1.87 1.90 -12.93
N LYS A 93 1.54 2.29 -14.17
CA LYS A 93 0.17 2.65 -14.56
C LYS A 93 -0.85 1.53 -14.33
N GLU A 94 -0.43 0.28 -14.40
CA GLU A 94 -1.28 -0.91 -14.22
C GLU A 94 -0.82 -1.78 -13.05
N GLY A 95 0.06 -1.25 -12.20
CA GLY A 95 0.63 -1.95 -11.05
C GLY A 95 -0.12 -1.66 -9.74
N PRO A 96 0.28 -2.34 -8.65
CA PRO A 96 -0.19 -2.03 -7.31
C PRO A 96 0.06 -0.55 -6.98
N LEU A 97 -0.93 0.09 -6.39
CA LEU A 97 -0.87 1.50 -5.97
C LEU A 97 -0.27 1.70 -4.57
N LEU A 98 0.31 0.64 -4.02
CA LEU A 98 0.86 0.53 -2.68
C LEU A 98 2.14 -0.31 -2.74
N ARG A 99 3.18 0.11 -2.02
CA ARG A 99 4.35 -0.73 -1.77
C ARG A 99 4.90 -0.54 -0.36
N ILE A 100 5.43 -1.61 0.19
CA ILE A 100 6.15 -1.64 1.47
C ILE A 100 7.64 -1.64 1.14
N LEU A 101 8.40 -0.71 1.72
CA LEU A 101 9.84 -0.61 1.54
C LEU A 101 10.55 -0.90 2.86
N VAL A 102 11.70 -1.57 2.77
CA VAL A 102 12.51 -1.96 3.93
C VAL A 102 13.96 -1.57 3.72
N ALA A 103 14.55 -0.86 4.69
CA ALA A 103 15.98 -0.63 4.75
C ALA A 103 16.48 -0.74 6.19
N ASP A 104 17.37 -1.71 6.44
CA ASP A 104 17.99 -1.97 7.74
C ASP A 104 16.96 -2.05 8.90
N ASN A 105 16.82 -0.99 9.70
CA ASN A 105 15.85 -0.88 10.80
C ASN A 105 14.60 -0.03 10.45
N ARG A 106 14.45 0.44 9.21
CA ARG A 106 13.33 1.26 8.75
C ARG A 106 12.33 0.46 7.93
N ILE A 107 11.06 0.67 8.21
CA ILE A 107 9.93 0.23 7.39
C ILE A 107 9.22 1.48 6.89
N SER A 108 9.01 1.54 5.58
CA SER A 108 8.26 2.59 4.93
C SER A 108 7.11 1.99 4.14
N VAL A 109 6.03 2.73 4.01
CA VAL A 109 4.90 2.37 3.16
C VAL A 109 4.58 3.57 2.30
N GLU A 110 4.56 3.36 0.99
CA GLU A 110 4.21 4.37 0.01
C GLU A 110 2.85 4.06 -0.60
N PHE A 111 2.03 5.09 -0.69
CA PHE A 111 0.67 5.02 -1.23
C PHE A 111 0.54 6.04 -2.36
N SER A 112 -0.16 5.64 -3.43
CA SER A 112 -0.70 6.60 -4.38
C SER A 112 -1.82 7.40 -3.73
N HIS A 113 -1.90 8.70 -4.02
CA HIS A 113 -3.01 9.56 -3.58
C HIS A 113 -4.38 9.10 -4.13
N MET A 114 -4.39 8.23 -5.14
CA MET A 114 -5.60 7.59 -5.65
C MET A 114 -6.20 6.56 -4.68
N LEU A 115 -5.40 6.01 -3.76
CA LEU A 115 -5.92 5.19 -2.67
C LEU A 115 -6.52 6.12 -1.62
N THR A 116 -7.82 5.99 -1.39
CA THR A 116 -8.63 6.87 -0.54
C THR A 116 -7.95 7.34 0.75
N GLY A 117 -8.07 8.64 1.04
CA GLY A 117 -8.03 9.28 2.38
C GLY A 117 -6.85 8.94 3.31
N ARG A 118 -6.11 9.99 3.73
CA ARG A 118 -4.98 9.89 4.69
C ARG A 118 -5.31 9.07 5.95
N GLU A 119 -6.53 9.14 6.47
CA GLU A 119 -6.96 8.39 7.67
C GLU A 119 -6.89 6.87 7.50
N ARG A 120 -7.38 6.34 6.36
CA ARG A 120 -7.38 4.90 6.09
C ARG A 120 -5.96 4.37 5.96
N CYS A 121 -5.06 5.18 5.39
CA CYS A 121 -3.66 4.82 5.19
C CYS A 121 -2.89 4.81 6.51
N THR A 122 -3.20 5.72 7.44
CA THR A 122 -2.66 5.70 8.81
C THR A 122 -3.05 4.41 9.54
N GLY A 123 -4.32 4.01 9.46
CA GLY A 123 -4.80 2.76 10.06
C GLY A 123 -4.08 1.53 9.50
N PHE A 124 -3.87 1.46 8.18
CA PHE A 124 -3.06 0.42 7.55
C PHE A 124 -1.64 0.39 8.14
N PHE A 125 -0.97 1.55 8.16
CA PHE A 125 0.42 1.66 8.59
C PHE A 125 0.62 1.23 10.04
N GLN A 126 -0.27 1.64 10.95
CA GLN A 126 -0.21 1.24 12.36
C GLN A 126 -0.35 -0.27 12.54
N ASN A 127 -1.26 -0.90 11.79
CA ASN A 127 -1.45 -2.35 11.83
C ASN A 127 -0.26 -3.13 11.22
N LEU A 128 0.58 -2.48 10.41
CA LEU A 128 1.79 -3.06 9.86
C LEU A 128 2.92 -2.96 10.89
N ALA A 129 3.12 -1.76 11.41
CA ALA A 129 4.25 -1.44 12.28
C ALA A 129 4.12 -2.07 13.67
N GLY A 130 2.91 -2.13 14.25
CA GLY A 130 2.68 -2.62 15.62
C GLY A 130 3.22 -4.03 15.89
N PRO A 131 2.84 -5.05 15.09
CA PRO A 131 3.34 -6.42 15.27
C PRO A 131 4.85 -6.56 15.10
N VAL A 132 5.43 -5.79 14.16
CA VAL A 132 6.88 -5.81 13.92
C VAL A 132 7.64 -5.17 15.07
N PHE A 133 7.12 -4.06 15.61
CA PHE A 133 7.67 -3.38 16.78
C PHE A 133 7.68 -4.30 18.01
N ASN A 134 6.56 -4.96 18.32
CA ASN A 134 6.46 -5.80 19.52
C ASN A 134 7.45 -6.98 19.49
N LYS A 135 7.58 -7.66 18.34
CA LYS A 135 8.55 -8.74 18.17
C LYS A 135 10.01 -8.29 18.21
N SER A 136 10.29 -7.05 17.80
CA SER A 136 11.65 -6.49 17.88
C SER A 136 12.09 -6.22 19.33
N THR A 137 11.15 -5.89 20.22
CA THR A 137 11.43 -5.56 21.63
C THR A 137 11.62 -6.80 22.49
N HIS A 138 10.82 -7.86 22.28
CA HIS A 138 10.86 -9.06 23.13
C HIS A 138 12.07 -9.99 22.90
N ARG A 139 12.77 -9.89 21.77
CA ARG A 139 13.94 -10.76 21.48
C ARG A 139 15.28 -10.20 21.97
N SER A 140 15.33 -8.96 22.44
CA SER A 140 16.55 -8.37 23.00
C SER A 140 16.73 -8.65 24.51
N ALA A 141 15.80 -9.40 25.11
CA ALA A 141 15.81 -9.77 26.53
C ALA A 141 16.05 -11.29 26.75
N SER A 142 16.65 -11.97 25.77
CA SER A 142 16.95 -13.41 25.79
C SER A 142 18.39 -13.67 25.39
#